data_AF-A0A956HWH2-F1
#
_entry.id   AF-A0A956HWH2-F1
#
_cell.length_a   1.000
_cell.length_b   1.000
_cell.length_c   1.000
_cell.angle_alpha   90.00
_cell.angle_beta   90.00
_cell.angle_gamma   90.00
#
_symmetry.space_group_name_H-M   'P 1'
#
loop_
_entity.id
_entity.type
_entity.pdbx_description
1 polymer ?
#
loop_
_entity_poly.entity_id
_entity_poly.type
_entity_poly.pdbx_seq_one_letter_code
_entity_poly.pdbx_strand_id
1 'polypeptide(L)'
;MGAKDLLELLREDAAVTQPLAFSPPSAVELMPFARLDGGALDGWLEQIGARPSGENGDDYLTAQAKRLDLPTRMAKADLHKMKPHHKALELPGTGGQLAHHVVTTQEGIYFQDVFTVACRDWRDFTLATLVAVELGLAGQPPVVIDPELSRMRSRGEQFDYVLGVAQEKGGLYEEADLKRFFPRAKVVLV
;
A
#
# COMPACT_ATOMS: atom_id res chain seq x y z
N MET A 1 -12.41 -12.99 -28.28
CA MET A 1 -11.96 -12.53 -26.95
C MET A 1 -12.43 -11.10 -26.82
N GLY A 2 -13.42 -10.86 -25.96
CA GLY A 2 -13.90 -9.51 -25.65
C GLY A 2 -13.02 -8.82 -24.61
N ALA A 3 -13.28 -7.54 -24.34
CA ALA A 3 -12.55 -6.77 -23.32
C ALA A 3 -12.59 -7.40 -21.91
N LYS A 4 -13.71 -8.02 -21.56
CA LYS A 4 -13.87 -8.73 -20.27
C LYS A 4 -12.92 -9.93 -20.17
N ASP A 5 -12.89 -10.76 -21.21
CA ASP A 5 -12.00 -11.93 -21.27
C ASP A 5 -10.53 -11.49 -21.20
N LEU A 6 -10.18 -10.38 -21.86
CA LEU A 6 -8.82 -9.81 -21.81
C LEU A 6 -8.46 -9.37 -20.39
N LEU A 7 -9.37 -8.70 -19.67
CA LEU A 7 -9.09 -8.29 -18.28
C LEU A 7 -8.96 -9.47 -17.33
N GLU A 8 -9.80 -10.49 -17.49
CA GLU A 8 -9.68 -11.71 -16.70
C GLU A 8 -8.33 -12.38 -16.92
N LEU A 9 -7.91 -12.50 -18.19
CA LEU A 9 -6.60 -13.05 -18.55
C LEU A 9 -5.44 -12.22 -17.97
N LEU A 10 -5.48 -10.90 -18.11
CA LEU A 10 -4.43 -10.01 -17.57
C LEU A 10 -4.35 -10.09 -16.04
N ARG A 11 -5.50 -10.17 -15.36
CA ARG A 11 -5.53 -10.36 -13.91
C ARG A 11 -4.91 -11.70 -13.52
N GLU A 12 -5.27 -12.78 -14.21
CA GLU A 12 -4.75 -14.12 -13.93
C GLU A 12 -3.23 -14.20 -14.14
N ASP A 13 -2.74 -13.62 -15.24
CA ASP A 13 -1.30 -13.58 -15.53
C ASP A 13 -0.53 -12.73 -14.50
N ALA A 14 -1.05 -11.55 -14.18
CA ALA A 14 -0.43 -10.68 -13.17
C ALA A 14 -0.43 -11.32 -11.76
N ALA A 15 -1.47 -12.10 -11.42
CA ALA A 15 -1.56 -12.80 -10.13
C ALA A 15 -0.48 -13.89 -9.95
N VAL A 16 0.16 -14.36 -11.03
CA VAL A 16 1.29 -15.30 -10.94
C VAL A 16 2.48 -14.69 -10.21
N THR A 17 2.77 -13.41 -10.48
CA THR A 17 3.91 -12.70 -9.89
C THR A 17 3.52 -11.83 -8.71
N GLN A 18 2.28 -11.32 -8.72
CA GLN A 18 1.76 -10.33 -7.78
C GLN A 18 0.39 -10.77 -7.22
N PRO A 19 0.31 -11.94 -6.55
CA PRO A 19 -0.96 -12.56 -6.18
C PRO A 19 -1.81 -11.66 -5.28
N LEU A 20 -1.21 -10.92 -4.34
CA LEU A 20 -1.99 -10.06 -3.43
C LEU A 20 -2.54 -8.79 -4.07
N ALA A 21 -1.92 -8.29 -5.15
CA ALA A 21 -2.41 -7.12 -5.88
C ALA A 21 -3.54 -7.47 -6.86
N PHE A 22 -3.48 -8.68 -7.44
CA PHE A 22 -4.39 -9.09 -8.52
C PHE A 22 -5.38 -10.22 -8.14
N SER A 23 -5.29 -10.75 -6.91
CA SER A 23 -6.33 -11.62 -6.35
C SER A 23 -7.31 -10.79 -5.51
N PRO A 24 -8.63 -10.99 -5.66
CA PRO A 24 -9.61 -10.36 -4.79
C PRO A 24 -9.31 -10.65 -3.32
N PRO A 25 -9.35 -9.65 -2.42
CA PRO A 25 -9.39 -9.94 -0.99
C PRO A 25 -10.60 -10.82 -0.69
N SER A 26 -10.42 -11.90 0.07
CA SER A 26 -11.53 -12.79 0.46
C SER A 26 -12.66 -12.06 1.21
N ALA A 27 -12.37 -10.89 1.78
CA ALA A 27 -13.31 -10.03 2.50
C ALA A 27 -14.14 -9.09 1.59
N VAL A 28 -13.81 -9.00 0.29
CA VAL A 28 -14.53 -8.13 -0.65
C VAL A 28 -15.13 -9.02 -1.74
N GLU A 29 -16.46 -9.11 -1.78
CA GLU A 29 -17.15 -9.55 -3.00
C GLU A 29 -16.92 -8.50 -4.08
N LEU A 30 -15.83 -8.64 -4.83
CA LEU A 30 -15.66 -7.85 -6.05
C LEU A 30 -16.80 -8.19 -6.99
N MET A 31 -17.39 -7.18 -7.62
CA MET A 31 -18.29 -7.42 -8.73
C MET A 31 -17.54 -8.26 -9.78
N PRO A 32 -18.07 -9.43 -10.19
CA PRO A 32 -17.47 -10.18 -11.27
C PRO A 32 -17.35 -9.29 -12.51
N PHE A 33 -16.25 -9.37 -13.27
CA PHE A 33 -16.09 -8.59 -14.51
C PHE A 33 -17.24 -8.82 -15.49
N ALA A 34 -17.87 -10.01 -15.42
CA ALA A 34 -19.11 -10.33 -16.10
C ALA A 34 -20.23 -9.29 -15.91
N ARG A 35 -20.32 -8.65 -14.72
CA ARG A 35 -21.32 -7.64 -14.38
C ARG A 35 -20.96 -6.22 -14.81
N LEU A 36 -19.75 -5.97 -15.32
CA LEU A 36 -19.39 -4.67 -15.87
C LEU A 36 -20.13 -4.42 -17.18
N ASP A 37 -20.48 -3.16 -17.42
CA ASP A 37 -21.01 -2.77 -18.73
C ASP A 37 -19.90 -2.86 -19.79
N GLY A 38 -20.20 -3.50 -20.93
CA GLY A 38 -19.22 -3.73 -21.99
C GLY A 38 -18.76 -2.42 -22.64
N GLY A 39 -19.69 -1.50 -22.90
CA GLY A 39 -19.36 -0.21 -23.51
C GLY A 39 -18.52 0.68 -22.59
N ALA A 40 -18.84 0.71 -21.30
CA ALA A 40 -18.01 1.40 -20.31
C ALA A 40 -16.60 0.81 -20.22
N LEU A 41 -16.48 -0.52 -20.32
CA LEU A 41 -15.18 -1.19 -20.26
C LEU A 41 -14.34 -0.92 -21.51
N ASP A 42 -14.92 -1.01 -22.70
CA ASP A 42 -14.23 -0.72 -23.96
C ASP A 42 -13.72 0.73 -23.97
N GLY A 43 -14.57 1.69 -23.59
CA GLY A 43 -14.16 3.09 -23.49
C GLY A 43 -13.09 3.36 -22.43
N TRP A 44 -13.04 2.56 -21.36
CA TRP A 44 -11.97 2.66 -20.36
C TRP A 44 -10.65 2.07 -20.88
N LEU A 45 -10.68 0.96 -21.62
CA LEU A 45 -9.49 0.38 -22.25
C LEU A 45 -8.90 1.31 -23.31
N GLU A 46 -9.74 1.97 -24.11
CA GLU A 46 -9.28 2.99 -25.07
C GLU A 46 -8.56 4.14 -24.35
N GLN A 47 -9.09 4.59 -23.22
CA GLN A 47 -8.45 5.63 -22.41
C GLN A 47 -7.09 5.18 -21.86
N ILE A 48 -6.95 3.92 -21.45
CA ILE A 48 -5.65 3.38 -21.01
C ILE A 48 -4.66 3.37 -22.16
N GLY A 49 -5.06 2.86 -23.33
CA GLY A 49 -4.19 2.81 -24.52
C GLY A 49 -3.76 4.20 -25.02
N ALA A 50 -4.57 5.22 -24.76
CA ALA A 50 -4.25 6.61 -25.12
C ALA A 50 -3.37 7.34 -24.08
N ARG A 51 -3.07 6.73 -22.91
CA ARG A 51 -2.21 7.38 -21.91
C ARG A 51 -0.76 7.42 -22.37
N PRO A 52 -0.04 8.53 -22.12
CA PRO A 52 1.40 8.59 -22.35
C PRO A 52 2.11 7.50 -21.54
N SER A 53 2.98 6.74 -22.20
CA SER A 53 3.91 5.84 -21.53
C SER A 53 4.96 6.64 -20.75
N GLY A 54 5.17 6.30 -19.48
CA GLY A 54 6.15 6.98 -18.61
C GLY A 54 5.56 7.91 -17.55
N GLU A 55 4.30 7.72 -17.15
CA GLU A 55 3.75 8.37 -15.95
C GLU A 55 4.64 8.01 -14.73
N ASN A 56 4.99 9.00 -13.91
CA ASN A 56 5.82 8.79 -12.73
C ASN A 56 5.08 7.90 -11.73
N GLY A 57 5.73 6.87 -11.19
CA GLY A 57 5.15 5.96 -10.20
C GLY A 57 4.54 6.67 -8.99
N ASP A 58 5.17 7.76 -8.53
CA ASP A 58 4.65 8.59 -7.44
C ASP A 58 3.33 9.28 -7.82
N ASP A 59 3.21 9.77 -9.05
CA ASP A 59 1.98 10.40 -9.56
C ASP A 59 0.86 9.36 -9.72
N TYR A 60 1.21 8.16 -10.22
CA TYR A 60 0.30 7.03 -10.32
C TYR A 60 -0.25 6.64 -8.94
N LEU A 61 0.62 6.38 -7.96
CA LEU A 61 0.23 5.99 -6.61
C LEU A 61 -0.59 7.09 -5.92
N THR A 62 -0.25 8.36 -6.12
CA THR A 62 -1.04 9.50 -5.61
C THR A 62 -2.44 9.53 -6.23
N ALA A 63 -2.57 9.26 -7.53
CA ALA A 63 -3.86 9.19 -8.20
C ALA A 63 -4.69 8.00 -7.68
N GLN A 64 -4.07 6.85 -7.39
CA GLN A 64 -4.78 5.70 -6.80
C GLN A 64 -5.20 5.96 -5.36
N ALA A 65 -4.33 6.55 -4.54
CA ALA A 65 -4.68 6.96 -3.17
C ALA A 65 -5.91 7.87 -3.16
N LYS A 66 -5.97 8.85 -4.09
CA LYS A 66 -7.15 9.71 -4.25
C LYS A 66 -8.42 8.94 -4.61
N ARG A 67 -8.33 7.95 -5.51
CA ARG A 67 -9.50 7.10 -5.90
C ARG A 67 -9.97 6.20 -4.76
N LEU A 68 -9.04 5.78 -3.91
CA LEU A 68 -9.29 4.95 -2.74
C LEU A 68 -9.69 5.77 -1.50
N ASP A 69 -9.86 7.10 -1.62
CA ASP A 69 -10.19 7.98 -0.50
C ASP A 69 -9.15 7.90 0.65
N LEU A 70 -7.87 7.79 0.28
CA LEU A 70 -6.73 7.79 1.18
C LEU A 70 -6.02 9.16 1.17
N PRO A 71 -5.39 9.56 2.29
CA PRO A 71 -4.55 10.76 2.36
C PRO A 71 -3.49 10.81 1.25
N THR A 72 -3.41 11.95 0.57
CA THR A 72 -2.42 12.18 -0.51
C THR A 72 -1.39 13.26 -0.15
N ARG A 73 -1.71 14.13 0.82
CA ARG A 73 -0.81 15.20 1.29
C ARG A 73 -0.24 14.81 2.64
N MET A 74 1.04 14.45 2.64
CA MET A 74 1.80 14.07 3.84
C MET A 74 3.14 14.80 3.81
N ALA A 75 3.64 15.22 4.97
CA ALA A 75 4.95 15.86 5.09
C ALA A 75 6.09 14.80 5.03
N LYS A 76 6.20 14.11 3.88
CA LYS A 76 7.14 12.99 3.69
C LYS A 76 8.62 13.37 3.89
N ALA A 77 8.95 14.65 3.72
CA ALA A 77 10.30 15.19 3.93
C ALA A 77 10.79 15.07 5.39
N ASP A 78 9.87 14.94 6.36
CA ASP A 78 10.22 14.78 7.78
C ASP A 78 10.55 13.32 8.15
N LEU A 79 10.49 12.40 7.18
CA LEU A 79 10.84 11.00 7.39
C LEU A 79 12.34 10.85 7.65
N HIS A 80 12.65 10.02 8.64
CA HIS A 80 14.03 9.81 9.08
C HIS A 80 14.82 8.96 8.08
N LYS A 81 16.14 9.17 8.05
CA LYS A 81 17.05 8.30 7.30
C LYS A 81 17.09 6.91 7.94
N MET A 82 16.68 5.91 7.18
CA MET A 82 16.66 4.51 7.61
C MET A 82 17.95 3.80 7.21
N LYS A 83 18.16 2.61 7.78
CA LYS A 83 19.27 1.70 7.47
C LYS A 83 18.70 0.33 7.12
N PRO A 84 19.41 -0.49 6.34
CA PRO A 84 18.88 -1.77 5.85
C PRO A 84 18.49 -2.77 6.95
N HIS A 85 19.07 -2.64 8.15
CA HIS A 85 18.76 -3.51 9.30
C HIS A 85 17.62 -2.99 10.19
N HIS A 86 17.13 -1.77 9.95
CA HIS A 86 16.00 -1.25 10.72
C HIS A 86 14.71 -1.98 10.34
N LYS A 87 13.78 -2.07 11.29
CA LYS A 87 12.40 -2.49 11.06
C LYS A 87 11.45 -1.32 11.27
N ALA A 88 10.60 -1.06 10.29
CA ALA A 88 9.65 0.03 10.28
C ALA A 88 8.23 -0.50 10.14
N LEU A 89 7.35 -0.08 11.04
CA LEU A 89 5.91 -0.28 10.92
C LEU A 89 5.30 0.98 10.32
N GLU A 90 4.64 0.86 9.18
CA GLU A 90 3.75 1.90 8.65
C GLU A 90 2.34 1.64 9.14
N LEU A 91 1.75 2.63 9.80
CA LEU A 91 0.42 2.57 10.39
C LEU A 91 -0.67 2.65 9.32
N PRO A 92 -1.88 2.15 9.63
CA PRO A 92 -3.01 2.24 8.71
C PRO A 92 -3.40 3.67 8.34
N GLY A 93 -3.98 3.82 7.15
CA GLY A 93 -4.42 5.09 6.59
C GLY A 93 -3.45 5.73 5.60
N THR A 94 -2.31 5.13 5.29
CA THR A 94 -1.37 5.63 4.26
C THR A 94 -1.21 4.69 3.08
N GLY A 95 -1.57 3.40 3.24
CA GLY A 95 -1.46 2.38 2.20
C GLY A 95 -0.05 2.19 1.62
N GLY A 96 1.00 2.33 2.45
CA GLY A 96 2.39 2.11 2.03
C GLY A 96 3.06 3.31 1.34
N GLN A 97 2.39 4.46 1.26
CA GLN A 97 2.93 5.66 0.62
C GLN A 97 4.18 6.22 1.31
N LEU A 98 4.33 6.02 2.63
CA LEU A 98 5.53 6.47 3.35
C LEU A 98 6.71 5.54 3.08
N ALA A 99 6.47 4.23 3.09
CA ALA A 99 7.45 3.22 2.72
C ALA A 99 7.92 3.39 1.28
N HIS A 100 6.99 3.62 0.33
CA HIS A 100 7.32 3.91 -1.06
C HIS A 100 8.32 5.07 -1.15
N HIS A 101 8.01 6.19 -0.50
CA HIS A 101 8.88 7.36 -0.52
C HIS A 101 10.25 7.08 0.07
N VAL A 102 10.35 6.35 1.18
CA VAL A 102 11.64 6.01 1.78
C VAL A 102 12.45 5.12 0.84
N VAL A 103 11.84 4.09 0.26
CA VAL A 103 12.53 3.15 -0.65
C VAL A 103 13.02 3.86 -1.92
N THR A 104 12.23 4.75 -2.49
CA THR A 104 12.61 5.45 -3.74
C THR A 104 13.60 6.58 -3.53
N THR A 105 13.68 7.15 -2.33
CA THR A 105 14.59 8.28 -2.03
C THR A 105 15.84 7.88 -1.25
N GLN A 106 15.87 6.69 -0.65
CA GLN A 106 17.00 6.24 0.17
C GLN A 106 17.62 4.96 -0.38
N GLU A 107 18.87 5.07 -0.82
CA GLU A 107 19.62 3.95 -1.38
C GLU A 107 19.83 2.80 -0.37
N GLY A 108 19.68 1.57 -0.85
CA GLY A 108 19.92 0.35 -0.06
C GLY A 108 18.79 -0.03 0.90
N ILE A 109 17.66 0.68 0.86
CA ILE A 109 16.45 0.32 1.61
C ILE A 109 15.51 -0.45 0.70
N TYR A 110 15.14 -1.66 1.12
CA TYR A 110 14.22 -2.52 0.38
C TYR A 110 12.92 -2.71 1.14
N PHE A 111 11.80 -2.67 0.40
CA PHE A 111 10.46 -2.68 0.96
C PHE A 111 10.21 -3.92 1.83
N GLN A 112 10.51 -5.11 1.29
CA GLN A 112 10.34 -6.40 1.95
C GLN A 112 11.23 -6.62 3.18
N ASP A 113 12.36 -5.93 3.26
CA ASP A 113 13.34 -6.13 4.33
C ASP A 113 13.10 -5.20 5.51
N VAL A 114 12.65 -3.96 5.24
CA VAL A 114 12.55 -2.91 6.25
C VAL A 114 11.12 -2.70 6.73
N PHE A 115 10.12 -2.84 5.87
CA PHE A 115 8.78 -2.38 6.18
C PHE A 115 7.82 -3.50 6.57
N THR A 116 6.85 -3.15 7.41
CA THR A 116 5.57 -3.81 7.54
C THR A 116 4.48 -2.75 7.41
N VAL A 117 3.54 -2.91 6.48
CA VAL A 117 2.44 -1.97 6.26
C VAL A 117 1.18 -2.53 6.89
N ALA A 118 0.69 -1.87 7.92
CA ALA A 118 -0.59 -2.21 8.53
C ALA A 118 -1.74 -1.54 7.75
N CYS A 119 -2.76 -2.32 7.42
CA CYS A 119 -3.92 -1.89 6.67
C CYS A 119 -5.17 -1.98 7.54
N ARG A 120 -5.99 -0.92 7.51
CA ARG A 120 -7.26 -0.85 8.24
C ARG A 120 -8.33 -1.66 7.53
N ASP A 121 -8.38 -1.52 6.20
CA ASP A 121 -9.38 -2.12 5.35
C ASP A 121 -8.81 -2.43 3.96
N TRP A 122 -9.69 -2.82 3.04
CA TRP A 122 -9.32 -3.17 1.69
C TRP A 122 -8.68 -2.02 0.91
N ARG A 123 -8.97 -0.75 1.23
CA ARG A 123 -8.42 0.41 0.51
C ARG A 123 -6.94 0.57 0.80
N ASP A 124 -6.57 0.52 2.08
CA ASP A 124 -5.17 0.50 2.50
C ASP A 124 -4.44 -0.70 1.87
N PHE A 125 -5.08 -1.88 1.90
CA PHE A 125 -4.50 -3.10 1.35
C PHE A 125 -4.27 -3.00 -0.15
N THR A 126 -5.27 -2.54 -0.91
CA THR A 126 -5.14 -2.32 -2.35
C THR A 126 -4.00 -1.37 -2.66
N LEU A 127 -3.91 -0.23 -1.98
CA LEU A 127 -2.81 0.71 -2.25
C LEU A 127 -1.45 0.11 -1.86
N ALA A 128 -1.33 -0.57 -0.72
CA ALA A 128 -0.08 -1.18 -0.27
C ALA A 128 0.42 -2.27 -1.23
N THR A 129 -0.49 -3.04 -1.83
CA THR A 129 -0.14 -4.03 -2.85
C THR A 129 0.25 -3.37 -4.18
N LEU A 130 -0.36 -2.24 -4.56
CA LEU A 130 0.09 -1.45 -5.71
C LEU A 130 1.47 -0.83 -5.49
N VAL A 131 1.77 -0.37 -4.28
CA VAL A 131 3.12 0.08 -3.88
C VAL A 131 4.13 -1.05 -4.07
N ALA A 132 3.79 -2.28 -3.67
CA ALA A 132 4.68 -3.42 -3.87
C ALA A 132 4.96 -3.70 -5.36
N VAL A 133 3.93 -3.60 -6.20
CA VAL A 133 4.06 -3.73 -7.66
C VAL A 133 4.97 -2.64 -8.23
N GLU A 134 4.76 -1.39 -7.85
CA GLU A 134 5.58 -0.25 -8.31
C GLU A 134 7.05 -0.40 -7.92
N LEU A 135 7.32 -0.94 -6.73
CA LEU A 135 8.67 -1.24 -6.26
C LEU A 135 9.26 -2.54 -6.85
N GLY A 136 8.56 -3.21 -7.76
CA GLY A 136 9.00 -4.43 -8.42
C GLY A 136 9.12 -5.63 -7.48
N LEU A 137 8.46 -5.62 -6.33
CA LEU A 137 8.53 -6.70 -5.36
C LEU A 137 7.74 -7.91 -5.86
N ALA A 138 8.41 -8.99 -6.25
CA ALA A 138 7.75 -10.25 -6.56
C ALA A 138 7.36 -11.01 -5.27
N GLY A 139 6.18 -11.64 -5.28
CA GLY A 139 5.74 -12.52 -4.18
C GLY A 139 4.86 -11.82 -3.14
N GLN A 140 5.06 -12.13 -1.86
CA GLN A 140 4.19 -11.66 -0.78
C GLN A 140 4.69 -10.33 -0.23
N PRO A 141 3.96 -9.20 -0.44
CA PRO A 141 4.32 -7.94 0.17
C PRO A 141 4.16 -7.98 1.69
N PRO A 142 4.95 -7.18 2.44
CA PRO A 142 4.93 -7.17 3.90
C PRO A 142 3.73 -6.37 4.43
N VAL A 143 2.53 -6.81 4.09
CA VAL A 143 1.26 -6.15 4.40
C VAL A 143 0.48 -6.98 5.41
N VAL A 144 -0.09 -6.33 6.41
CA VAL A 144 -0.90 -6.97 7.45
C VAL A 144 -2.26 -6.27 7.58
N ILE A 145 -3.34 -7.04 7.71
CA ILE A 145 -4.69 -6.52 7.97
C ILE A 145 -5.07 -6.85 9.42
N ASP A 146 -5.78 -5.96 10.11
CA ASP A 146 -6.32 -6.24 11.45
C ASP A 146 -7.14 -7.55 11.45
N PRO A 147 -6.95 -8.48 12.42
CA PRO A 147 -6.30 -8.29 13.72
C PRO A 147 -4.81 -8.62 13.80
N GLU A 148 -4.08 -8.76 12.69
CA GLU A 148 -2.68 -9.16 12.77
C GLU A 148 -1.81 -8.09 13.45
N LEU A 149 -2.04 -6.79 13.23
CA LEU A 149 -1.36 -5.73 13.98
C LEU A 149 -1.56 -5.87 15.51
N SER A 150 -2.77 -6.20 15.93
CA SER A 150 -3.09 -6.47 17.34
C SER A 150 -2.34 -7.70 17.88
N ARG A 151 -2.17 -8.74 17.06
CA ARG A 151 -1.38 -9.91 17.42
C ARG A 151 0.12 -9.62 17.50
N MET A 152 0.67 -8.88 16.55
CA MET A 152 2.09 -8.47 16.58
C MET A 152 2.42 -7.70 17.86
N ARG A 153 1.53 -6.78 18.27
CA ARG A 153 1.63 -6.10 19.57
C ARG A 153 1.62 -7.09 20.74
N SER A 154 0.71 -8.07 20.74
CA SER A 154 0.63 -9.07 21.82
C SER A 154 1.84 -10.01 21.90
N ARG A 155 2.49 -10.29 20.76
CA ARG A 155 3.74 -11.07 20.69
C ARG A 155 4.97 -10.26 21.11
N GLY A 156 4.83 -8.95 21.29
CA GLY A 156 5.91 -8.05 21.66
C GLY A 156 6.88 -7.77 20.51
N GLU A 157 6.43 -7.87 19.25
CA GLU A 157 7.26 -7.49 18.10
C GLU A 157 7.75 -6.04 18.23
N GLN A 158 9.03 -5.83 17.92
CA GLN A 158 9.70 -4.55 18.08
C GLN A 158 9.99 -3.94 16.72
N PHE A 159 9.86 -2.63 16.65
CA PHE A 159 10.22 -1.82 15.49
C PHE A 159 11.19 -0.73 15.92
N ASP A 160 12.09 -0.35 15.03
CA ASP A 160 12.94 0.82 15.20
C ASP A 160 12.16 2.10 14.86
N TYR A 161 11.23 2.02 13.91
CA TYR A 161 10.40 3.15 13.46
C TYR A 161 8.92 2.77 13.41
N VAL A 162 8.07 3.69 13.84
CA VAL A 162 6.62 3.64 13.61
C VAL A 162 6.25 4.90 12.85
N LEU A 163 5.78 4.74 11.62
CA LEU A 163 5.45 5.82 10.70
C LEU A 163 3.94 5.90 10.52
N GLY A 164 3.39 7.10 10.41
CA GLY A 164 1.97 7.25 10.09
C GLY A 164 1.56 8.70 9.92
N VAL A 165 0.26 8.92 9.84
CA VAL A 165 -0.34 10.26 9.80
C VAL A 165 -0.68 10.69 11.22
N ALA A 166 -0.47 11.97 11.54
CA ALA A 166 -0.87 12.53 12.83
C ALA A 166 -2.40 12.54 12.99
N GLN A 167 -2.91 12.36 14.22
CA GLN A 167 -4.34 12.19 14.48
C GLN A 167 -5.16 13.41 14.01
N GLU A 168 -4.64 14.61 14.20
CA GLU A 168 -5.21 15.87 13.75
C GLU A 168 -5.31 16.00 12.21
N LYS A 169 -4.58 15.16 11.48
CA LYS A 169 -4.61 15.04 10.02
C LYS A 169 -5.37 13.79 9.53
N GLY A 170 -6.04 13.07 10.42
CA GLY A 170 -6.84 11.88 10.11
C GLY A 170 -6.17 10.54 10.43
N GLY A 171 -5.03 10.55 11.14
CA GLY A 171 -4.41 9.35 11.68
C GLY A 171 -5.26 8.65 12.74
N LEU A 172 -5.07 7.34 12.91
CA LEU A 172 -5.87 6.52 13.84
C LEU A 172 -5.37 6.52 15.29
N TYR A 173 -4.08 6.78 15.50
CA TYR A 173 -3.44 6.55 16.79
C TYR A 173 -2.84 7.83 17.35
N GLU A 174 -2.99 8.01 18.66
CA GLU A 174 -2.27 9.03 19.40
C GLU A 174 -0.81 8.62 19.61
N GLU A 175 0.11 9.59 19.60
CA GLU A 175 1.53 9.33 19.83
C GLU A 175 1.78 8.66 21.20
N ALA A 176 0.98 9.03 22.21
CA ALA A 176 1.06 8.45 23.56
C ALA A 176 0.76 6.95 23.56
N ASP A 177 -0.26 6.52 22.81
CA ASP A 177 -0.62 5.10 22.67
C ASP A 177 0.47 4.34 21.90
N LEU A 178 0.99 4.93 20.82
CA LEU A 178 2.06 4.32 20.04
C LEU A 178 3.33 4.12 20.87
N LYS A 179 3.70 5.08 21.71
CA LYS A 179 4.83 4.95 22.65
C LYS A 179 4.58 3.88 23.72
N ARG A 180 3.32 3.66 24.11
CA ARG A 180 2.96 2.56 25.02
C ARG A 180 3.06 1.20 24.33
N PHE A 181 2.62 1.10 23.08
CA PHE A 181 2.64 -0.16 22.32
C PHE A 181 4.06 -0.51 21.83
N PHE A 182 4.84 0.47 21.42
CA PHE A 182 6.17 0.32 20.82
C PHE A 182 7.19 1.23 21.52
N PRO A 183 7.53 0.94 22.80
CA PRO A 183 8.31 1.86 23.64
C PRO A 183 9.75 2.10 23.18
N ARG A 184 10.28 1.24 22.31
CA ARG A 184 11.63 1.37 21.74
C ARG A 184 11.65 2.00 20.36
N ALA A 185 10.48 2.13 19.72
CA ALA A 185 10.39 2.68 18.38
C ALA A 185 10.46 4.20 18.40
N LYS A 186 11.10 4.76 17.39
CA LYS A 186 10.95 6.17 17.05
C LYS A 186 9.64 6.38 16.31
N VAL A 187 8.70 7.07 16.95
CA VAL A 187 7.41 7.42 16.36
C VAL A 187 7.57 8.67 15.48
N VAL A 188 7.12 8.60 14.24
CA VAL A 188 7.17 9.69 13.26
C VAL A 188 5.79 9.83 12.63
N LEU A 189 5.06 10.87 13.02
CA LEU A 189 3.73 11.18 12.50
C LEU A 189 3.80 12.41 11.61
N VAL A 190 3.36 12.28 10.35
CA VAL A 190 3.42 13.33 9.32
C VAL A 190 2.07 13.95 9.00
#